data_AF-A0A2X0KXN0-F1
#
_entry.id   AF-A0A2X0KXN0-F1
#
_cell.length_a   1.000
_cell.length_b   1.000
_cell.length_c   1.000
_cell.angle_alpha   90.00
_cell.angle_beta   90.00
_cell.angle_gamma   90.00
#
_symmetry.space_group_name_H-M   'P 1'
#
loop_
_entity.id
_entity.type
_entity.pdbx_description
1 polymer ?
#
loop_
_entity_poly.entity_id
_entity_poly.type
_entity_poly.pdbx_seq_one_letter_code
_entity_poly.pdbx_strand_id
1 'polypeptide(L)'
;MSGIDIEHHHVKKGNRTAPRSEDPYLLLLVKVRSGSHRLGRPSSYPPALTRSFPLPKQLYRFLARRTDSKFNKVVLRRLYMSRINRPPLSISRISRQVSKSNAASSTVVAVATITDDIRLLEVPKLSIAALRFTKTARARIEAAGGECLTLDQLALRKPTGANTLLLRGAKNAREAVKHFGMGPHKNKKPYTISKGRKEEKGRGRRKSRGFKV
;
A
#
# COMPACT_ATOMS: atom_id res chain seq x y z
N MET A 1 19.96 -8.24 45.34
CA MET A 1 20.00 -8.28 43.87
C MET A 1 20.37 -6.90 43.37
N SER A 2 21.54 -6.72 42.78
CA SER A 2 21.94 -5.44 42.16
C SER A 2 21.23 -5.29 40.82
N GLY A 3 20.53 -4.18 40.62
CA GLY A 3 19.93 -3.84 39.32
C GLY A 3 21.01 -3.42 38.33
N ILE A 4 20.83 -3.77 37.06
CA ILE A 4 21.69 -3.27 35.96
C ILE A 4 21.17 -1.88 35.58
N ASP A 5 22.05 -0.89 35.58
CA ASP A 5 21.73 0.46 35.11
C ASP A 5 21.70 0.48 33.57
N ILE A 6 20.53 0.71 33.00
CA ILE A 6 20.31 0.76 31.55
C ILE A 6 19.59 2.07 31.24
N GLU A 7 20.15 2.89 30.34
CA GLU A 7 19.56 4.18 29.94
C GLU A 7 18.12 4.06 29.41
N HIS A 8 17.80 2.93 28.76
CA HIS A 8 16.49 2.69 28.17
C HIS A 8 16.02 1.26 28.42
N HIS A 9 14.92 1.13 29.15
CA HIS A 9 14.30 -0.15 29.45
C HIS A 9 13.10 -0.43 28.52
N HIS A 10 12.89 -1.69 28.12
CA HIS A 10 11.77 -2.15 27.27
C HIS A 10 11.61 -1.51 25.87
N VAL A 11 12.71 -1.34 25.14
CA VAL A 11 12.65 -0.78 23.76
C VAL A 11 11.93 -1.74 22.80
N LYS A 12 10.68 -1.42 22.46
CA LYS A 12 9.88 -2.16 21.47
C LYS A 12 10.08 -1.60 20.06
N LYS A 13 10.26 -2.48 19.07
CA LYS A 13 10.33 -2.09 17.66
C LYS A 13 8.96 -1.62 17.16
N GLY A 14 8.86 -0.37 16.67
CA GLY A 14 7.61 0.20 16.14
C GLY A 14 7.18 -0.31 14.75
N ASN A 15 7.96 -1.19 14.12
CA ASN A 15 7.63 -1.75 12.80
C ASN A 15 6.68 -2.94 12.91
N ARG A 16 5.73 -3.03 11.98
CA ARG A 16 4.85 -4.20 11.87
C ARG A 16 5.63 -5.42 11.37
N THR A 17 5.47 -6.53 12.07
CA THR A 17 6.02 -7.86 11.73
C THR A 17 5.02 -8.73 10.96
N ALA A 18 3.73 -8.39 11.04
CA ALA A 18 2.62 -9.07 10.39
C ALA A 18 1.52 -8.06 9.97
N PRO A 19 0.68 -8.40 8.98
CA PRO A 19 -0.48 -7.59 8.64
C PRO A 19 -1.55 -7.74 9.74
N ARG A 20 -2.32 -6.68 10.00
CA ARG A 20 -3.51 -6.73 10.89
C ARG A 20 -4.74 -7.35 10.21
N SER A 21 -4.73 -7.49 8.88
CA SER A 21 -5.89 -7.92 8.08
C SER A 21 -6.09 -9.43 8.20
N GLU A 22 -7.34 -9.88 8.37
CA GLU A 22 -7.72 -11.31 8.43
C GLU A 22 -8.04 -11.96 7.07
N ASP A 23 -8.11 -11.14 6.01
CA ASP A 23 -8.31 -11.63 4.64
C ASP A 23 -7.36 -12.80 4.30
N PRO A 24 -7.88 -13.99 3.93
CA PRO A 24 -7.10 -15.21 3.74
C PRO A 24 -6.10 -15.08 2.59
N TYR A 25 -6.43 -14.35 1.52
CA TYR A 25 -5.51 -14.07 0.40
C TYR A 25 -4.34 -13.18 0.84
N LEU A 26 -4.53 -12.49 1.96
CA LEU A 26 -3.55 -11.66 2.62
C LEU A 26 -2.86 -12.40 3.79
N LEU A 27 -3.29 -13.58 4.25
CA LEU A 27 -2.73 -14.20 5.46
C LEU A 27 -2.06 -15.55 5.26
N LEU A 28 -2.48 -16.35 4.29
CA LEU A 28 -2.48 -17.79 4.58
C LEU A 28 -1.13 -18.50 4.34
N LEU A 29 -0.83 -19.34 5.34
CA LEU A 29 0.32 -20.20 5.57
C LEU A 29 0.15 -21.55 4.86
N VAL A 30 1.08 -21.92 3.99
CA VAL A 30 1.38 -23.28 3.55
C VAL A 30 2.82 -23.59 3.92
N LYS A 31 2.95 -24.54 4.84
CA LYS A 31 4.19 -25.23 5.17
C LYS A 31 4.60 -26.04 3.95
N VAL A 32 5.60 -25.58 3.20
CA VAL A 32 6.25 -26.41 2.17
C VAL A 32 7.22 -27.37 2.86
N ARG A 33 6.71 -28.58 3.11
CA ARG A 33 7.31 -29.93 3.22
C ARG A 33 8.67 -30.13 3.92
N SER A 34 8.65 -30.87 5.03
CA SER A 34 9.49 -32.06 5.32
C SER A 34 9.18 -32.61 6.72
N GLY A 35 8.88 -33.90 6.85
CA GLY A 35 8.98 -34.64 8.11
C GLY A 35 7.69 -34.81 8.93
N SER A 36 7.24 -36.06 8.95
CA SER A 36 6.38 -36.75 9.91
C SER A 36 6.39 -36.18 11.33
N HIS A 37 5.22 -35.97 11.95
CA HIS A 37 4.90 -36.35 13.34
C HIS A 37 3.45 -35.96 13.69
N ARG A 38 2.89 -36.74 14.60
CA ARG A 38 1.47 -37.06 14.84
C ARG A 38 0.71 -35.99 15.64
N LEU A 39 -0.58 -35.88 15.28
CA LEU A 39 -1.80 -35.62 16.08
C LEU A 39 -1.95 -34.34 16.93
N GLY A 40 -3.01 -33.58 16.61
CA GLY A 40 -3.67 -32.59 17.46
C GLY A 40 -4.86 -31.93 16.73
N ARG A 41 -6.08 -32.04 17.29
CA ARG A 41 -7.42 -31.79 16.70
C ARG A 41 -7.61 -30.46 15.93
N PRO A 42 -8.41 -30.43 14.84
CA PRO A 42 -8.82 -29.19 14.19
C PRO A 42 -10.04 -28.55 14.89
N SER A 43 -9.90 -27.30 15.33
CA SER A 43 -11.02 -26.45 15.76
C SER A 43 -11.61 -25.75 14.52
N SER A 44 -12.77 -26.23 14.09
CA SER A 44 -13.88 -25.50 13.43
C SER A 44 -13.56 -24.41 12.38
N TYR A 45 -13.16 -24.81 11.15
CA TYR A 45 -13.45 -24.05 9.92
C TYR A 45 -13.62 -25.02 8.73
N PRO A 46 -14.52 -24.74 7.76
CA PRO A 46 -14.88 -25.68 6.71
C PRO A 46 -13.72 -25.93 5.73
N PRO A 47 -13.43 -27.19 5.35
CA PRO A 47 -12.39 -27.52 4.38
C PRO A 47 -12.99 -27.56 2.98
N ALA A 48 -12.84 -26.49 2.20
CA ALA A 48 -13.16 -26.54 0.77
C ALA A 48 -12.41 -25.47 -0.02
N LEU A 49 -11.27 -25.87 -0.61
CA LEU A 49 -10.75 -25.52 -1.94
C LEU A 49 -9.24 -25.79 -1.97
N THR A 50 -8.91 -27.07 -2.05
CA THR A 50 -7.63 -27.58 -2.53
C THR A 50 -7.53 -27.29 -4.03
N ARG A 51 -7.00 -26.12 -4.39
CA ARG A 51 -6.29 -25.93 -5.66
C ARG A 51 -5.10 -25.01 -5.44
N SER A 52 -3.95 -25.62 -5.68
CA SER A 52 -2.57 -25.16 -5.54
C SER A 52 -2.28 -23.80 -6.18
N PHE A 53 -2.15 -22.74 -5.38
CA PHE A 53 -1.39 -21.54 -5.76
C PHE A 53 -0.74 -20.91 -4.50
N PRO A 54 0.57 -20.61 -4.49
CA PRO A 54 1.22 -19.97 -3.37
C PRO A 54 0.77 -18.50 -3.24
N LEU A 55 0.20 -18.18 -2.09
CA LEU A 55 -0.45 -16.90 -1.80
C LEU A 55 0.55 -15.75 -1.63
N PRO A 56 0.18 -14.49 -1.94
CA PRO A 56 1.14 -13.40 -2.14
C PRO A 56 2.04 -13.14 -0.94
N LYS A 57 1.50 -13.08 0.28
CA LYS A 57 2.32 -12.66 1.43
C LYS A 57 3.34 -13.70 1.85
N GLN A 58 2.95 -14.96 1.81
CA GLN A 58 3.87 -16.02 2.18
C GLN A 58 4.89 -16.26 1.08
N LEU A 59 4.48 -16.10 -0.19
CA LEU A 59 5.38 -16.05 -1.32
C LEU A 59 6.42 -14.95 -1.15
N TYR A 60 6.02 -13.70 -0.90
CA TYR A 60 6.99 -12.60 -0.69
C TYR A 60 7.78 -12.73 0.62
N ARG A 61 7.27 -13.42 1.66
CA ARG A 61 8.05 -13.73 2.87
C ARG A 61 9.09 -14.82 2.62
N PHE A 62 8.76 -15.82 1.80
CA PHE A 62 9.69 -16.84 1.34
C PHE A 62 10.76 -16.22 0.42
N LEU A 63 10.33 -15.48 -0.60
CA LEU A 63 11.23 -14.79 -1.52
C LEU A 63 12.12 -13.79 -0.77
N ALA A 64 11.60 -12.96 0.13
CA ALA A 64 12.45 -12.02 0.87
C ALA A 64 13.46 -12.68 1.82
N ARG A 65 13.26 -13.96 2.19
CA ARG A 65 14.20 -14.74 3.01
C ARG A 65 15.20 -15.52 2.17
N ARG A 66 14.77 -16.05 1.02
CA ARG A 66 15.57 -16.92 0.14
C ARG A 66 16.27 -16.16 -0.98
N THR A 67 15.83 -14.94 -1.28
CA THR A 67 16.44 -14.05 -2.27
C THR A 67 16.97 -12.81 -1.57
N ASP A 68 18.14 -12.33 -1.99
CA ASP A 68 18.77 -11.12 -1.44
C ASP A 68 18.20 -9.81 -2.00
N SER A 69 17.16 -9.90 -2.84
CA SER A 69 16.55 -8.75 -3.48
C SER A 69 15.91 -7.78 -2.48
N LYS A 70 16.36 -6.52 -2.50
CA LYS A 70 15.77 -5.41 -1.74
C LYS A 70 14.30 -5.18 -2.14
N PHE A 71 13.94 -5.45 -3.39
CA PHE A 71 12.57 -5.32 -3.89
C PHE A 71 11.58 -6.17 -3.09
N ASN A 72 11.90 -7.45 -2.88
CA ASN A 72 11.03 -8.39 -2.16
C ASN A 72 10.83 -7.97 -0.69
N LYS A 73 11.89 -7.50 -0.03
CA LYS A 73 11.82 -6.94 1.33
C LYS A 73 10.90 -5.71 1.40
N VAL A 74 10.95 -4.84 0.38
CA VAL A 74 10.08 -3.64 0.31
C VAL A 74 8.62 -4.02 0.03
N VAL A 75 8.35 -4.94 -0.90
CA VAL A 75 7.00 -5.42 -1.22
C VAL A 75 6.37 -6.08 0.01
N LEU A 76 7.11 -6.95 0.71
CA LEU A 76 6.66 -7.57 1.95
C LEU A 76 6.29 -6.52 3.01
N ARG A 77 7.15 -5.53 3.25
CA ARG A 77 6.87 -4.45 4.21
C ARG A 77 5.62 -3.66 3.82
N ARG A 78 5.37 -3.43 2.53
CA ARG A 78 4.17 -2.75 2.02
C ARG A 78 2.91 -3.59 2.19
N LEU A 79 3.00 -4.92 2.06
CA LEU A 79 1.87 -5.84 2.30
C LEU A 79 1.40 -5.84 3.77
N TYR A 80 2.28 -5.49 4.71
CA TYR A 80 1.95 -5.34 6.14
C TYR A 80 1.33 -3.97 6.50
N MET A 81 1.40 -3.00 5.59
CA MET A 81 0.90 -1.65 5.84
C MET A 81 -0.63 -1.61 5.94
N SER A 82 -1.13 -0.70 6.79
CA SER A 82 -2.56 -0.38 6.87
C SER A 82 -3.07 0.23 5.55
N ARG A 83 -4.38 0.23 5.34
CA ARG A 83 -5.02 0.82 4.15
C ARG A 83 -4.66 2.28 3.94
N ILE A 84 -4.57 3.06 5.03
CA ILE A 84 -4.13 4.47 5.01
C ILE A 84 -2.75 4.62 4.36
N ASN A 85 -1.85 3.68 4.63
CA ASN A 85 -0.47 3.69 4.13
C ASN A 85 -0.32 3.02 2.75
N ARG A 86 -1.41 2.47 2.20
CA ARG A 86 -1.55 1.94 0.83
C ARG A 86 -2.60 2.75 0.06
N PRO A 87 -2.37 4.06 -0.17
CA PRO A 87 -3.28 4.90 -0.92
C PRO A 87 -3.45 4.39 -2.36
N PRO A 88 -4.63 4.58 -2.98
CA PRO A 88 -4.86 4.19 -4.37
C PRO A 88 -3.95 4.94 -5.33
N LEU A 89 -3.75 4.36 -6.51
CA LEU A 89 -2.95 4.92 -7.60
C LEU A 89 -3.79 5.03 -8.86
N SER A 90 -3.82 6.21 -9.47
CA SER A 90 -4.52 6.44 -10.75
C SER A 90 -3.66 6.04 -11.95
N ILE A 91 -4.31 5.61 -13.03
CA ILE A 91 -3.64 5.31 -14.32
C ILE A 91 -2.86 6.53 -14.84
N SER A 92 -3.44 7.73 -14.73
CA SER A 92 -2.78 9.00 -15.09
C SER A 92 -1.45 9.21 -14.38
N ARG A 93 -1.39 8.87 -13.08
CA ARG A 93 -0.18 9.02 -12.28
C ARG A 93 0.86 7.96 -12.64
N ILE A 94 0.42 6.76 -13.00
CA ILE A 94 1.29 5.69 -13.50
C ILE A 94 1.92 6.12 -14.82
N SER A 95 1.11 6.53 -15.79
CA SER A 95 1.57 7.01 -17.11
C SER A 95 2.63 8.10 -16.97
N ARG A 96 2.33 9.17 -16.20
CA ARG A 96 3.29 10.26 -15.95
C ARG A 96 4.60 9.77 -15.34
N GLN A 97 4.53 8.81 -14.42
CA GLN A 97 5.73 8.31 -13.74
C GLN A 97 6.56 7.41 -14.65
N VAL A 98 5.92 6.63 -15.54
CA VAL A 98 6.61 5.83 -16.55
C VAL A 98 7.34 6.75 -17.53
N SER A 99 6.67 7.79 -18.04
CA SER A 99 7.30 8.81 -18.91
C SER A 99 8.46 9.51 -18.22
N LYS A 100 8.31 9.89 -16.94
CA LYS A 100 9.40 10.55 -16.18
C LYS A 100 10.62 9.64 -15.97
N SER A 101 10.41 8.34 -15.87
CA SER A 101 11.47 7.37 -15.54
C SER A 101 12.10 6.73 -16.79
N ASN A 102 11.64 7.12 -18.01
CA ASN A 102 12.01 6.49 -19.29
C ASN A 102 11.91 4.95 -19.27
N ALA A 103 10.99 4.41 -18.46
CA ALA A 103 10.90 2.99 -18.13
C ALA A 103 9.76 2.32 -18.91
N ALA A 104 9.66 2.59 -20.21
CA ALA A 104 8.52 2.18 -21.04
C ALA A 104 8.33 0.64 -21.10
N SER A 105 9.42 -0.12 -21.01
CA SER A 105 9.41 -1.59 -21.01
C SER A 105 9.31 -2.22 -19.60
N SER A 106 9.34 -1.40 -18.55
CA SER A 106 9.35 -1.89 -17.18
C SER A 106 7.93 -2.21 -16.69
N THR A 107 7.79 -3.31 -15.96
CA THR A 107 6.51 -3.66 -15.33
C THR A 107 6.30 -2.76 -14.12
N VAL A 108 5.18 -2.04 -14.09
CA VAL A 108 4.84 -1.15 -12.97
C VAL A 108 4.27 -1.99 -11.83
N VAL A 109 4.78 -1.82 -10.62
CA VAL A 109 4.32 -2.57 -9.44
C VAL A 109 3.74 -1.62 -8.40
N ALA A 110 2.51 -1.92 -7.95
CA ALA A 110 1.79 -1.13 -6.96
C ALA A 110 1.14 -2.02 -5.90
N VAL A 111 1.62 -1.94 -4.65
CA VAL A 111 0.95 -2.60 -3.50
C VAL A 111 -0.21 -1.74 -3.00
N ALA A 112 -1.18 -1.49 -3.89
CA ALA A 112 -2.34 -0.65 -3.69
C ALA A 112 -3.47 -1.04 -4.66
N THR A 113 -4.60 -0.35 -4.55
CA THR A 113 -5.68 -0.42 -5.57
C THR A 113 -5.36 0.55 -6.70
N ILE A 114 -5.48 0.09 -7.94
CA ILE A 114 -5.40 0.93 -9.14
C ILE A 114 -6.79 1.43 -9.49
N THR A 115 -6.91 2.73 -9.71
CA THR A 115 -8.15 3.42 -10.05
C THR A 115 -8.04 4.08 -11.42
N ASP A 116 -9.18 4.20 -12.09
CA ASP A 116 -9.28 4.91 -13.35
C ASP A 116 -9.17 6.43 -13.14
N ASP A 117 -8.82 7.14 -14.21
CA ASP A 117 -8.85 8.60 -14.30
C ASP A 117 -9.37 9.00 -15.68
N ILE A 118 -10.63 9.43 -15.73
CA ILE A 118 -11.34 9.80 -16.97
C ILE A 118 -10.64 10.95 -17.71
N ARG A 119 -9.88 11.78 -17.00
CA ARG A 119 -9.16 12.94 -17.59
C ARG A 119 -8.00 12.54 -18.49
N LEU A 120 -7.49 11.31 -18.34
CA LEU A 120 -6.52 10.77 -19.29
C LEU A 120 -7.32 10.24 -20.48
N LEU A 121 -7.14 10.80 -21.67
CA LEU A 121 -7.88 10.38 -22.87
C LEU A 121 -7.33 9.05 -23.40
N GLU A 122 -6.04 9.04 -23.71
CA GLU A 122 -5.35 7.87 -24.25
C GLU A 122 -4.49 7.20 -23.17
N VAL A 123 -4.69 5.89 -23.00
CA VAL A 123 -3.92 5.09 -22.07
C VAL A 123 -2.77 4.44 -22.84
N PRO A 124 -1.50 4.64 -22.47
CA PRO A 124 -0.39 3.94 -23.12
C PRO A 124 -0.43 2.45 -22.77
N LYS A 125 0.21 1.62 -23.60
CA LYS A 125 0.38 0.19 -23.32
C LYS A 125 1.21 0.01 -22.04
N LEU A 126 0.59 -0.51 -20.99
CA LEU A 126 1.22 -0.66 -19.67
C LEU A 126 1.04 -2.08 -19.13
N SER A 127 2.12 -2.67 -18.62
CA SER A 127 2.06 -3.88 -17.81
C SER A 127 2.09 -3.50 -16.33
N ILE A 128 0.98 -3.69 -15.61
CA ILE A 128 0.82 -3.24 -14.23
C ILE A 128 0.51 -4.43 -13.33
N ALA A 129 1.28 -4.61 -12.26
CA ALA A 129 1.02 -5.56 -11.19
C ALA A 129 0.49 -4.85 -9.95
N ALA A 130 -0.69 -5.24 -9.46
CA ALA A 130 -1.30 -4.63 -8.28
C ALA A 130 -2.08 -5.59 -7.40
N LEU A 131 -2.53 -5.11 -6.23
CA LEU A 131 -3.41 -5.88 -5.36
C LEU A 131 -4.83 -5.97 -5.93
N ARG A 132 -5.35 -4.86 -6.43
CA ARG A 132 -6.71 -4.75 -6.97
C ARG A 132 -6.75 -3.72 -8.08
N PHE A 133 -7.60 -3.94 -9.07
CA PHE A 133 -7.96 -2.99 -10.12
C PHE A 133 -9.44 -2.66 -10.01
N THR A 134 -9.82 -1.39 -10.22
CA THR A 134 -11.23 -1.08 -10.47
C THR A 134 -11.64 -1.63 -11.84
N LYS A 135 -12.93 -1.98 -12.00
CA LYS A 135 -13.44 -2.57 -13.25
C LYS A 135 -13.12 -1.70 -14.47
N THR A 136 -13.38 -0.39 -14.35
CA THR A 136 -13.09 0.60 -15.39
C THR A 136 -11.60 0.73 -15.69
N ALA A 137 -10.74 0.69 -14.67
CA ALA A 137 -9.29 0.77 -14.86
C ALA A 137 -8.77 -0.44 -15.64
N ARG A 138 -9.23 -1.65 -15.27
CA ARG A 138 -8.85 -2.89 -15.95
C ARG A 138 -9.24 -2.84 -17.43
N ALA A 139 -10.50 -2.52 -17.73
CA ALA A 139 -11.01 -2.46 -19.09
C ALA A 139 -10.19 -1.49 -19.98
N ARG A 140 -9.82 -0.32 -19.46
CA ARG A 140 -9.03 0.66 -20.22
C ARG A 140 -7.57 0.24 -20.44
N ILE A 141 -6.96 -0.44 -19.46
CA ILE A 141 -5.60 -0.97 -19.61
C ILE A 141 -5.58 -2.08 -20.66
N GLU A 142 -6.55 -2.99 -20.60
CA GLU A 142 -6.68 -4.10 -21.55
C GLU A 142 -7.02 -3.60 -22.96
N ALA A 143 -7.90 -2.60 -23.09
CA ALA A 143 -8.23 -1.97 -24.37
C ALA A 143 -7.02 -1.29 -25.03
N ALA A 144 -6.09 -0.75 -24.24
CA ALA A 144 -4.81 -0.21 -24.72
C ALA A 144 -3.78 -1.30 -25.07
N GLY A 145 -4.15 -2.59 -25.00
CA GLY A 145 -3.24 -3.72 -25.21
C GLY A 145 -2.25 -3.93 -24.06
N GLY A 146 -2.52 -3.33 -22.89
CA GLY A 146 -1.76 -3.53 -21.66
C GLY A 146 -2.15 -4.79 -20.91
N GLU A 147 -1.45 -5.06 -19.81
CA GLU A 147 -1.65 -6.28 -19.02
C GLU A 147 -1.85 -5.97 -17.53
N CYS A 148 -2.92 -6.51 -16.95
CA CYS A 148 -3.22 -6.41 -15.52
C CYS A 148 -2.76 -7.69 -14.80
N LEU A 149 -1.68 -7.60 -14.03
CA LEU A 149 -1.09 -8.72 -13.30
C LEU A 149 -1.44 -8.72 -11.81
N THR A 150 -1.55 -9.92 -11.23
CA THR A 150 -1.51 -10.11 -9.78
C THR A 150 -0.07 -10.13 -9.27
N LEU A 151 0.12 -9.89 -7.97
CA LEU A 151 1.46 -9.94 -7.37
C LEU A 151 2.08 -11.35 -7.40
N ASP A 152 1.26 -12.39 -7.49
CA ASP A 152 1.70 -13.79 -7.57
C ASP A 152 2.20 -14.13 -8.96
N GLN A 153 1.46 -13.70 -10.00
CA GLN A 153 1.89 -13.80 -11.39
C GLN A 153 3.20 -13.03 -11.62
N LEU A 154 3.33 -11.84 -11.01
CA LEU A 154 4.58 -11.08 -11.05
C LEU A 154 5.74 -11.86 -10.42
N ALA A 155 5.52 -12.50 -9.27
CA ALA A 155 6.55 -13.23 -8.56
C ALA A 155 7.05 -14.46 -9.35
N LEU A 156 6.17 -15.12 -10.11
CA LEU A 156 6.55 -16.20 -11.02
C LEU A 156 7.39 -15.70 -12.20
N ARG A 157 7.01 -14.57 -12.81
CA ARG A 157 7.74 -14.00 -13.96
C ARG A 157 9.07 -13.34 -13.57
N LYS A 158 9.08 -12.64 -12.44
CA LYS A 158 10.18 -11.77 -12.00
C LYS A 158 10.46 -11.98 -10.50
N PRO A 159 10.98 -13.15 -10.09
CA PRO A 159 11.18 -13.48 -8.67
C PRO A 159 12.18 -12.55 -7.96
N THR A 160 13.13 -11.95 -8.70
CA THR A 160 14.10 -10.97 -8.18
C THR A 160 13.61 -9.52 -8.27
N GLY A 161 12.52 -9.25 -9.00
CA GLY A 161 12.02 -7.90 -9.26
C GLY A 161 12.78 -7.11 -10.33
N ALA A 162 13.55 -7.77 -11.19
CA ALA A 162 14.27 -7.12 -12.30
C ALA A 162 13.32 -6.39 -13.28
N ASN A 163 13.73 -5.21 -13.78
CA ASN A 163 12.94 -4.37 -14.69
C ASN A 163 11.52 -4.10 -14.17
N THR A 164 11.42 -3.71 -12.90
CA THR A 164 10.17 -3.31 -12.27
C THR A 164 10.24 -1.88 -11.72
N LEU A 165 9.14 -1.15 -11.87
CA LEU A 165 9.00 0.20 -11.34
C LEU A 165 8.03 0.20 -10.15
N LEU A 166 8.56 0.29 -8.93
CA LEU A 166 7.78 0.15 -7.71
C LEU A 166 7.18 1.49 -7.25
N LEU A 167 5.89 1.72 -7.53
CA LEU A 167 5.21 2.99 -7.27
C LEU A 167 4.46 3.04 -5.94
N ARG A 168 4.20 4.27 -5.46
CA ARG A 168 3.36 4.56 -4.29
C ARG A 168 2.40 5.70 -4.59
N GLY A 169 1.16 5.58 -4.11
CA GLY A 169 0.20 6.68 -4.13
C GLY A 169 0.56 7.80 -3.15
N ALA A 170 -0.09 8.95 -3.30
CA ALA A 170 0.10 10.09 -2.41
C ALA A 170 -0.53 9.82 -1.04
N LYS A 171 0.31 9.70 -0.01
CA LYS A 171 -0.15 9.45 1.38
C LYS A 171 -0.78 10.67 2.03
N ASN A 172 -0.28 11.86 1.70
CA ASN A 172 -0.63 13.10 2.39
C ASN A 172 -1.81 13.86 1.74
N ALA A 173 -2.43 13.28 0.71
CA ALA A 173 -3.57 13.89 0.02
C ALA A 173 -4.91 13.73 0.77
N ARG A 174 -4.91 13.07 1.93
CA ARG A 174 -6.11 12.79 2.74
C ARG A 174 -6.59 14.05 3.46
N GLU A 175 -7.89 14.17 3.63
CA GLU A 175 -8.51 15.30 4.35
C GLU A 175 -7.97 15.44 5.78
N ALA A 176 -7.82 14.33 6.50
CA ALA A 176 -7.27 14.33 7.86
C ALA A 176 -5.90 15.02 7.96
N VAL A 177 -5.04 14.87 6.95
CA VAL A 177 -3.67 15.44 6.95
C VAL A 177 -3.70 16.97 6.82
N LYS A 178 -4.76 17.56 6.26
CA LYS A 178 -4.90 19.02 6.15
C LYS A 178 -5.06 19.71 7.51
N HIS A 179 -5.49 18.97 8.52
CA HIS A 179 -5.71 19.47 9.87
C HIS A 179 -4.49 19.30 10.79
N PHE A 180 -3.57 18.39 10.45
CA PHE A 180 -2.42 18.08 11.30
C PHE A 180 -1.46 19.27 11.43
N GLY A 181 -0.98 19.51 12.66
CA GLY A 181 -0.08 20.61 12.99
C GLY A 181 -0.78 21.97 12.98
N MET A 182 -2.05 22.02 13.38
CA MET A 182 -2.81 23.26 13.51
C MET A 182 -2.09 24.21 14.48
N GLY A 183 -1.92 25.46 14.06
CA GLY A 183 -1.31 26.51 14.85
C GLY A 183 -1.25 27.84 14.09
N PRO A 184 -0.86 28.94 14.77
CA PRO A 184 -0.73 30.24 14.14
C PRO A 184 0.24 30.23 12.95
N HIS A 185 -0.11 30.91 11.85
CA HIS A 185 0.69 30.98 10.62
C HIS A 185 1.04 29.62 9.96
N LYS A 186 0.39 28.50 10.36
CA LYS A 186 0.66 27.16 9.80
C LYS A 186 -0.23 26.79 8.61
N ASN A 187 -1.15 27.67 8.19
CA ASN A 187 -2.08 27.47 7.07
C ASN A 187 -2.77 26.10 7.08
N LYS A 188 -3.18 25.64 8.26
CA LYS A 188 -3.89 24.38 8.43
C LYS A 188 -5.39 24.59 8.41
N LYS A 189 -6.10 23.60 7.89
CA LYS A 189 -7.56 23.64 7.81
C LYS A 189 -8.15 23.49 9.23
N PRO A 190 -9.06 24.37 9.67
CA PRO A 190 -9.75 24.19 10.95
C PRO A 190 -10.76 23.04 10.92
N TYR A 191 -11.00 22.45 12.08
CA TYR A 191 -12.07 21.48 12.28
C TYR A 191 -13.39 22.22 12.48
N THR A 192 -14.12 22.41 11.39
CA THR A 192 -15.46 22.98 11.43
C THR A 192 -16.47 21.96 10.90
N ILE A 193 -17.64 21.89 11.53
CA ILE A 193 -18.75 21.01 11.10
C ILE A 193 -19.38 21.59 9.83
N SER A 194 -19.77 22.87 9.89
CA SER A 194 -20.30 23.65 8.78
C SER A 194 -19.23 24.57 8.19
N LYS A 195 -19.52 25.14 7.01
CA LYS A 195 -18.72 26.22 6.40
C LYS A 195 -19.64 27.37 6.06
N GLY A 196 -19.37 28.54 6.61
CA GLY A 196 -20.16 29.74 6.37
C GLY A 196 -19.37 31.03 6.64
N ARG A 197 -20.01 32.18 6.42
CA ARG A 197 -19.46 33.48 6.84
C ARG A 197 -19.42 33.61 8.36
N LYS A 198 -20.39 32.99 9.05
CA LYS A 198 -20.53 33.00 10.52
C LYS A 198 -19.61 31.99 11.22
N GLU A 199 -19.04 31.04 10.49
CA GLU A 199 -18.25 29.93 11.05
C GLU A 199 -16.76 30.25 11.04
N GLU A 200 -16.17 30.48 12.22
CA GLU A 200 -14.73 30.69 12.45
C GLU A 200 -14.01 31.66 11.49
N LYS A 201 -14.71 32.70 11.02
CA LYS A 201 -14.18 33.74 10.10
C LYS A 201 -14.14 35.16 10.67
N GLY A 202 -14.44 35.31 11.97
CA GLY A 202 -14.47 36.57 12.69
C GLY A 202 -13.10 36.98 13.24
N ARG A 203 -12.99 37.04 14.57
CA ARG A 203 -11.75 37.39 15.29
C ARG A 203 -10.62 36.42 14.95
N GLY A 204 -9.40 36.93 14.78
CA GLY A 204 -8.22 36.10 14.51
C GLY A 204 -8.03 35.70 13.04
N ARG A 205 -9.01 35.95 12.15
CA ARG A 205 -8.90 35.65 10.70
C ARG A 205 -8.77 36.90 9.82
N ARG A 206 -9.04 38.09 10.38
CA ARG A 206 -9.08 39.36 9.64
C ARG A 206 -8.46 40.46 10.49
N LYS A 207 -7.70 41.36 9.86
CA LYS A 207 -7.06 42.51 10.54
C LYS A 207 -8.08 43.41 11.24
N SER A 208 -9.28 43.56 10.68
CA SER A 208 -10.35 44.40 11.22
C SER A 208 -11.02 43.86 12.49
N ARG A 209 -10.70 42.64 12.94
CA ARG A 209 -11.31 42.01 14.13
C ARG A 209 -10.21 41.50 15.08
N GLY A 210 -9.57 42.43 15.77
CA GLY A 210 -8.55 42.19 16.80
C GLY A 210 -7.17 41.92 16.23
N PHE A 211 -6.97 40.77 15.57
CA PHE A 211 -5.69 40.38 14.98
C PHE A 211 -5.91 39.37 13.83
N LYS A 212 -4.86 39.13 13.03
CA LYS A 212 -4.90 38.16 11.91
C LYS A 212 -3.80 37.12 12.07
N VAL A 213 -4.22 35.86 12.19
CA VAL A 213 -3.38 34.65 12.16
C VAL A 213 -3.10 34.20 10.72
#